data_AF-A0A2S8PEL9-F1
#
_entry.id   AF-A0A2S8PEL9-F1
#
_cell.length_a   1.000
_cell.length_b   1.000
_cell.length_c   1.000
_cell.angle_alpha   90.00
_cell.angle_beta   90.00
_cell.angle_gamma   90.00
#
_symmetry.space_group_name_H-M   'P 1'
#
loop_
_entity.id
_entity.type
_entity.pdbx_description
1 polymer ?
#
loop_
_entity_poly.entity_id
_entity_poly.type
_entity_poly.pdbx_seq_one_letter_code
_entity_poly.pdbx_strand_id
1 'polypeptide(L)'
;MLILAADWCGDVVRNVPVVFRALEAAEIPVEVFILEENFDLMDQYLTMGGRSVPVVIFADTGGYVLGTWGPRPAHVQKFMVEFKQNNPDREAADYQDNLAVTRKQIVEAYGEGTGFHASIIKELRELISGF
;
A
#
# COMPACT_ATOMS: atom_id res chain seq x y z
N MET A 1 0.05 8.61 -13.49
CA MET A 1 0.25 7.83 -12.24
C MET A 1 -0.10 6.39 -12.51
N LEU A 2 0.59 5.43 -11.89
CA LEU A 2 0.30 4.01 -12.07
C LEU A 2 -0.10 3.37 -10.74
N ILE A 3 -1.03 2.42 -10.76
CA ILE A 3 -1.42 1.64 -9.58
C ILE A 3 -1.34 0.16 -9.91
N LEU A 4 -0.48 -0.58 -9.22
CA LEU A 4 -0.52 -2.04 -9.18
C LEU A 4 -1.59 -2.48 -8.18
N ALA A 5 -2.56 -3.26 -8.63
CA ALA A 5 -3.70 -3.68 -7.81
C ALA A 5 -4.11 -5.12 -8.10
N ALA A 6 -4.78 -5.74 -7.12
CA ALA A 6 -5.42 -7.04 -7.25
C ALA A 6 -6.81 -6.96 -6.62
N ASP A 7 -7.83 -7.49 -7.29
CA ASP A 7 -9.25 -7.38 -6.92
C ASP A 7 -9.61 -8.14 -5.63
N TRP A 8 -8.86 -9.19 -5.32
CA TRP A 8 -9.01 -9.99 -4.10
C TRP A 8 -8.35 -9.36 -2.86
N CYS A 9 -7.55 -8.29 -3.03
CA CYS A 9 -6.81 -7.71 -1.92
C CYS A 9 -7.68 -6.72 -1.12
N GLY A 10 -7.93 -7.03 0.16
CA GLY A 10 -8.70 -6.14 1.04
C GLY A 10 -8.09 -4.74 1.21
N ASP A 11 -6.76 -4.60 1.17
CA ASP A 11 -6.10 -3.28 1.23
C ASP A 11 -6.30 -2.47 -0.07
N VAL A 12 -6.38 -3.14 -1.22
CA VAL A 12 -6.73 -2.49 -2.49
C VAL A 12 -8.14 -1.93 -2.40
N VAL A 13 -9.11 -2.75 -1.97
CA VAL A 13 -10.51 -2.35 -1.82
C VAL A 13 -10.67 -1.16 -0.86
N ARG A 14 -9.90 -1.14 0.24
CA ARG A 14 -9.94 -0.06 1.24
C ARG A 14 -9.29 1.23 0.75
N ASN A 15 -8.11 1.14 0.13
CA ASN A 15 -7.24 2.29 -0.09
C ASN A 15 -7.37 2.90 -1.48
N VAL A 16 -7.46 2.08 -2.54
CA VAL A 16 -7.43 2.55 -3.93
C VAL A 16 -8.56 3.52 -4.27
N PRO A 17 -9.82 3.31 -3.82
CA PRO A 17 -10.88 4.30 -4.08
C PRO A 17 -10.54 5.69 -3.55
N VAL A 18 -9.90 5.79 -2.38
CA VAL A 18 -9.50 7.08 -1.79
C VAL A 18 -8.39 7.73 -2.61
N VAL A 19 -7.41 6.94 -3.04
CA VAL A 19 -6.32 7.39 -3.93
C VAL A 19 -6.89 7.92 -5.25
N PHE A 20 -7.82 7.19 -5.89
CA PHE A 20 -8.46 7.65 -7.12
C PHE A 20 -9.16 8.98 -6.94
N ARG A 21 -9.98 9.14 -5.89
CA ARG A 21 -10.68 10.40 -5.63
C ARG A 21 -9.72 11.56 -5.40
N ALA A 22 -8.57 11.32 -4.78
CA ALA A 22 -7.54 12.33 -4.58
C ALA A 22 -6.89 12.77 -5.90
N LEU A 23 -6.52 11.80 -6.75
CA LEU A 23 -5.87 12.05 -8.03
C LEU A 23 -6.83 12.64 -9.07
N GLU A 24 -8.09 12.19 -9.07
CA GLU A 24 -9.18 12.75 -9.89
C GLU A 24 -9.39 14.23 -9.57
N ALA A 25 -9.43 14.60 -8.29
CA ALA A 25 -9.57 16.00 -7.87
C ALA A 25 -8.37 16.88 -8.27
N ALA A 26 -7.21 16.27 -8.56
CA ALA A 26 -6.02 16.95 -9.05
C ALA A 26 -5.87 16.85 -10.59
N GLU A 27 -6.85 16.30 -11.29
CA GLU A 27 -6.82 16.05 -12.74
C GLU A 27 -5.61 15.21 -13.20
N ILE A 28 -5.11 14.33 -12.32
CA ILE A 28 -3.97 13.47 -12.60
C ILE A 28 -4.47 12.14 -13.19
N PRO A 29 -4.11 11.79 -14.44
CA PRO A 29 -4.52 10.53 -15.03
C PRO A 29 -3.86 9.35 -14.30
N VAL A 30 -4.66 8.29 -14.10
CA VAL A 30 -4.24 7.07 -13.43
C VAL A 30 -4.45 5.87 -14.34
N GLU A 31 -3.42 5.04 -14.44
CA GLU A 31 -3.45 3.75 -15.10
C GLU A 31 -3.34 2.63 -14.06
N VAL A 32 -4.10 1.55 -14.24
CA VAL A 32 -4.15 0.43 -13.30
C VAL A 32 -3.55 -0.80 -13.97
N PHE A 33 -2.58 -1.40 -13.28
CA PHE A 33 -1.94 -2.64 -13.68
C PHE A 33 -2.46 -3.76 -12.77
N ILE A 34 -3.04 -4.79 -13.39
CA ILE A 34 -3.53 -5.97 -12.69
C ILE A 34 -2.31 -6.81 -12.30
N LEU A 35 -2.17 -7.13 -11.01
CA LEU A 35 -1.01 -7.84 -10.45
C LEU A 35 -0.70 -9.13 -11.20
N GLU A 36 -1.71 -9.95 -11.47
CA GLU A 36 -1.60 -11.26 -12.12
C GLU A 36 -1.01 -11.18 -13.53
N GLU A 37 -1.19 -10.03 -14.19
CA GLU A 37 -0.73 -9.77 -15.55
C GLU A 37 0.64 -9.05 -15.58
N ASN A 38 1.13 -8.58 -14.44
CA ASN A 38 2.27 -7.65 -14.34
C ASN A 38 3.23 -7.98 -13.18
N PHE A 39 3.56 -9.27 -13.00
CA PHE A 39 4.46 -9.70 -11.93
C PHE A 39 5.89 -9.20 -12.06
N ASP A 40 6.37 -9.03 -13.29
CA ASP A 40 7.67 -8.45 -13.63
C ASP A 40 7.77 -6.97 -13.20
N LEU A 41 6.68 -6.22 -13.32
CA LEU A 41 6.57 -4.87 -12.78
C LEU A 41 6.51 -4.90 -11.25
N MET A 42 5.69 -5.77 -10.66
CA MET A 42 5.58 -5.91 -9.19
C MET A 42 6.91 -6.26 -8.53
N ASP A 43 7.73 -7.09 -9.16
CA ASP A 43 9.03 -7.51 -8.62
C ASP A 43 10.05 -6.36 -8.51
N GLN A 44 9.78 -5.22 -9.16
CA GLN A 44 10.57 -3.99 -9.01
C GLN A 44 10.17 -3.17 -7.78
N TYR A 45 9.00 -3.44 -7.18
CA TYR A 45 8.40 -2.64 -6.10
C TYR A 45 8.05 -3.49 -4.87
N LEU A 46 8.93 -4.39 -4.48
CA LEU A 46 8.71 -5.28 -3.33
C LEU A 46 8.70 -4.53 -2.00
N THR A 47 7.68 -4.77 -1.17
CA THR A 47 7.58 -4.22 0.18
C THR A 47 8.18 -5.19 1.18
N MET A 48 9.39 -4.86 1.66
CA MET A 48 10.20 -5.74 2.51
C MET A 48 10.37 -7.13 1.89
N GLY A 49 10.78 -7.17 0.61
CA GLY A 49 11.02 -8.40 -0.15
C GLY A 49 9.77 -9.21 -0.49
N GLY A 50 8.57 -8.69 -0.21
CA GLY A 50 7.31 -9.36 -0.55
C GLY A 50 6.49 -8.56 -1.55
N ARG A 51 5.74 -9.28 -2.41
CA ARG A 51 4.74 -8.66 -3.27
C ARG A 51 3.58 -8.17 -2.40
N SER A 52 3.26 -6.88 -2.46
CA SER A 52 2.22 -6.27 -1.63
C SER A 52 1.50 -5.20 -2.42
N VAL A 53 0.20 -5.35 -2.57
CA VAL A 53 -0.66 -4.40 -3.29
C VAL A 53 -1.62 -3.71 -2.33
N PRO A 54 -2.08 -2.48 -2.64
CA PRO A 54 -1.73 -1.68 -3.82
C PRO A 54 -0.29 -1.12 -3.79
N VAL A 55 0.29 -0.85 -4.95
CA VAL A 55 1.45 0.04 -5.08
C VAL A 55 1.07 1.19 -5.99
N VAL A 56 1.07 2.41 -5.46
CA VAL A 56 0.85 3.64 -6.23
C VAL A 56 2.23 4.17 -6.62
N ILE A 57 2.51 4.26 -7.91
CA ILE A 57 3.79 4.67 -8.47
C ILE A 57 3.63 6.09 -9.03
N PHE A 58 4.43 7.00 -8.50
CA PHE A 58 4.54 8.38 -8.95
C PHE A 58 5.70 8.48 -9.92
N ALA A 59 5.41 8.87 -11.16
CA ALA A 59 6.40 9.08 -12.19
C ALA A 59 6.16 10.39 -12.93
N ASP A 60 7.23 11.00 -13.43
CA ASP A 60 7.18 12.18 -14.29
C ASP A 60 6.78 11.83 -15.73
N THR A 61 6.71 12.84 -16.61
CA THR A 61 6.36 12.66 -18.02
C THR A 61 7.43 11.93 -18.84
N GLY A 62 8.66 11.83 -18.32
CA GLY A 62 9.76 11.05 -18.91
C GLY A 62 9.75 9.58 -18.47
N GLY A 63 8.85 9.19 -17.57
CA GLY A 63 8.78 7.85 -16.99
C GLY A 63 9.75 7.64 -15.82
N TYR A 64 10.37 8.69 -15.29
CA TYR A 64 11.22 8.58 -14.12
C TYR A 64 10.37 8.49 -12.86
N VAL A 65 10.61 7.47 -12.03
CA VAL A 65 9.87 7.23 -10.79
C VAL A 65 10.34 8.20 -9.71
N LEU A 66 9.43 9.05 -9.26
CA LEU A 66 9.62 10.04 -8.20
C LEU A 66 9.40 9.42 -6.81
N GLY A 67 8.48 8.47 -6.69
CA GLY A 67 8.23 7.78 -5.43
C GLY A 67 7.09 6.78 -5.50
N THR A 68 6.84 6.10 -4.38
CA THR A 68 5.77 5.10 -4.26
C THR A 68 4.99 5.26 -2.97
N TRP A 69 3.71 4.95 -3.00
CA TRP A 69 2.84 4.86 -1.82
C TRP A 69 2.13 3.51 -1.76
N GLY A 70 1.89 3.01 -0.54
CA GLY A 70 1.20 1.75 -0.29
C GLY A 70 2.07 0.72 0.45
N PRO A 71 1.52 -0.46 0.79
CA PRO A 71 0.15 -0.92 0.51
C PRO A 71 -0.93 -0.35 1.43
N ARG A 72 -0.52 0.28 2.53
CA ARG A 72 -1.42 0.84 3.54
C ARG A 72 -0.87 2.20 3.98
N PRO A 73 -1.70 3.06 4.60
CA PRO A 73 -1.20 4.24 5.31
C PRO A 73 -0.08 3.88 6.28
N ALA A 74 0.89 4.75 6.46
CA ALA A 74 2.08 4.48 7.28
C ALA A 74 1.73 4.03 8.70
N HIS A 75 0.73 4.67 9.32
CA HIS A 75 0.27 4.33 10.67
C HIS A 75 -0.39 2.95 10.79
N VAL A 76 -0.90 2.38 9.68
CA VAL A 76 -1.43 1.02 9.62
C VAL A 76 -0.31 0.05 9.25
N GLN A 77 0.52 0.41 8.28
CA GLN A 77 1.61 -0.42 7.78
C GLN A 77 2.64 -0.75 8.86
N LYS A 78 2.84 0.14 9.85
CA LYS A 78 3.78 -0.05 10.95
C LYS A 78 3.64 -1.40 11.66
N PHE A 79 2.42 -1.90 11.85
CA PHE A 79 2.19 -3.16 12.55
C PHE A 79 2.73 -4.37 11.77
N MET A 80 2.60 -4.35 10.44
CA MET A 80 3.18 -5.39 9.59
C MET A 80 4.71 -5.29 9.51
N VAL A 81 5.25 -4.07 9.56
CA VAL A 81 6.71 -3.82 9.60
C VAL A 81 7.30 -4.36 10.90
N GLU A 82 6.72 -3.99 12.05
CA GLU A 82 7.12 -4.47 13.37
C GLU A 82 7.03 -6.00 13.46
N PHE A 83 5.92 -6.59 12.96
CA PHE A 83 5.79 -8.04 12.89
C PHE A 83 6.94 -8.69 12.12
N LYS A 84 7.23 -8.23 10.89
CA LYS A 84 8.29 -8.80 10.05
C LYS A 84 9.69 -8.64 10.68
N GLN A 85 9.92 -7.54 11.41
CA GLN A 85 11.20 -7.32 12.10
C GLN A 85 11.36 -8.23 13.32
N ASN A 86 10.28 -8.44 14.08
CA ASN A 86 10.28 -9.28 15.28
C ASN A 86 10.15 -10.78 14.98
N ASN A 87 9.73 -11.16 13.77
CA ASN A 87 9.53 -12.54 13.35
C ASN A 87 10.32 -12.85 12.07
N PRO A 88 11.67 -12.83 12.11
CA PRO A 88 12.50 -13.04 10.93
C PRO A 88 12.47 -14.49 10.42
N ASP A 89 12.25 -15.46 11.32
CA ASP A 89 12.09 -16.87 10.97
C ASP A 89 10.62 -17.18 10.65
N ARG A 90 10.34 -17.51 9.38
CA ARG A 90 8.99 -17.81 8.89
C ARG A 90 8.51 -19.21 9.26
N GLU A 91 9.43 -20.07 9.66
CA GLU A 91 9.14 -21.46 10.04
C GLU A 91 9.00 -21.63 11.57
N ALA A 92 9.15 -20.53 12.33
CA ALA A 92 8.92 -20.53 13.77
C ALA A 92 7.49 -20.98 14.10
N ALA A 93 7.36 -21.81 15.14
CA ALA A 93 6.10 -22.45 15.50
C ALA A 93 4.98 -21.44 15.85
N ASP A 94 5.34 -20.27 16.37
CA ASP A 94 4.45 -19.18 16.77
C ASP A 94 4.23 -18.12 15.67
N TYR A 95 4.87 -18.25 14.50
CA TYR A 95 4.80 -17.25 13.43
C TYR A 95 3.37 -16.95 12.98
N GLN A 96 2.55 -18.01 12.82
CA GLN A 96 1.16 -17.86 12.38
C GLN A 96 0.27 -17.20 13.46
N ASP A 97 0.51 -17.51 14.73
CA ASP A 97 -0.22 -16.90 15.85
C ASP A 97 0.13 -15.42 15.98
N ASN A 98 1.43 -15.09 15.89
CA ASN A 98 1.91 -13.71 15.89
C ASN A 98 1.33 -12.93 14.69
N LEU A 99 1.28 -13.55 13.50
CA LEU A 99 0.67 -12.94 12.31
C LEU A 99 -0.83 -12.70 12.49
N ALA A 100 -1.55 -13.63 13.12
CA ALA A 100 -2.98 -13.49 13.38
C ALA A 100 -3.26 -12.32 14.34
N VAL A 101 -2.43 -12.14 15.37
CA VAL A 101 -2.49 -10.97 16.28
C VAL A 101 -2.23 -9.68 15.50
N THR A 102 -1.18 -9.62 14.69
CA THR A 102 -0.86 -8.44 13.88
C THR A 102 -1.98 -8.07 12.92
N ARG A 103 -2.65 -9.04 12.30
CA ARG A 103 -3.79 -8.78 11.42
C ARG A 103 -4.95 -8.10 12.17
N LYS A 104 -5.21 -8.47 13.42
CA LYS A 104 -6.22 -7.79 14.25
C LYS A 104 -5.82 -6.33 14.53
N GLN A 105 -4.55 -6.10 14.88
CA GLN A 105 -4.02 -4.75 15.09
C GLN A 105 -4.12 -3.89 13.82
N ILE A 106 -3.87 -4.45 12.65
CA ILE A 106 -4.04 -3.76 11.36
C ILE A 106 -5.50 -3.36 11.13
N VAL A 107 -6.44 -4.27 11.41
CA VAL A 107 -7.87 -3.98 11.28
C VAL A 107 -8.29 -2.87 12.25
N GLU A 108 -7.85 -2.93 13.50
CA GLU A 108 -8.10 -1.89 14.51
C GLU A 108 -7.46 -0.55 14.11
N ALA A 109 -6.28 -0.57 13.51
CA ALA A 109 -5.57 0.63 13.07
C ALA A 109 -6.28 1.35 11.91
N TYR A 110 -6.93 0.60 11.02
CA TYR A 110 -7.83 1.21 10.03
C TYR A 110 -9.03 1.90 10.69
N GLY A 111 -9.42 1.46 11.89
CA GLY A 111 -10.56 1.97 12.64
C GLY A 111 -11.91 1.62 12.02
N GLU A 112 -12.96 2.25 12.54
CA GLU A 112 -14.31 2.13 12.02
C GLU A 112 -14.61 3.22 10.97
N GLY A 113 -15.38 2.85 9.95
CA GLY A 113 -15.80 3.79 8.90
C GLY A 113 -14.64 4.29 8.03
N THR A 114 -14.67 5.57 7.71
CA THR A 114 -13.77 6.21 6.72
C THR A 114 -12.71 7.12 7.37
N GLY A 115 -12.52 7.04 8.69
CA GLY A 115 -11.60 7.91 9.43
C GLY A 115 -10.15 7.85 8.90
N PHE A 116 -9.70 6.69 8.43
CA PHE A 116 -8.38 6.52 7.84
C PHE A 116 -8.18 7.26 6.51
N HIS A 117 -9.25 7.65 5.80
CA HIS A 117 -9.13 8.35 4.51
C HIS A 117 -8.32 9.64 4.64
N ALA A 118 -8.47 10.38 5.74
CA ALA A 118 -7.72 11.60 5.99
C ALA A 118 -6.20 11.36 6.05
N SER A 119 -5.79 10.20 6.57
CA SER A 119 -4.37 9.81 6.61
C SER A 119 -3.82 9.54 5.21
N ILE A 120 -4.58 8.84 4.36
CA ILE A 120 -4.22 8.59 2.95
C ILE A 120 -4.02 9.93 2.24
N ILE A 121 -5.01 10.82 2.31
CA ILE A 121 -4.94 12.13 1.64
C ILE A 121 -3.76 12.96 2.14
N LYS A 122 -3.49 12.93 3.45
CA LYS A 122 -2.35 13.63 4.04
C LYS A 122 -1.03 13.08 3.49
N GLU A 123 -0.83 11.76 3.53
CA GLU A 123 0.40 11.10 3.06
C GLU A 123 0.62 11.33 1.55
N LEU A 124 -0.44 11.22 0.73
CA LEU A 124 -0.35 11.51 -0.70
C LEU A 124 0.07 12.96 -0.96
N ARG A 125 -0.49 13.92 -0.21
CA ARG A 125 -0.14 15.34 -0.35
C ARG A 125 1.32 15.60 0.03
N GLU A 126 1.76 15.02 1.16
CA GLU A 126 3.14 15.13 1.62
C GLU A 126 4.12 14.56 0.61
N LEU A 127 3.80 13.40 0.03
CA LEU A 127 4.62 12.76 -1.00
C LEU A 127 4.69 13.61 -2.28
N ILE A 128 3.55 14.06 -2.81
CA ILE A 128 3.49 14.86 -4.03
C ILE A 128 4.17 16.22 -3.86
N SER A 129 4.04 16.85 -2.69
CA SER A 129 4.67 18.15 -2.40
C SER A 129 6.18 18.05 -2.20
N GLY A 130 6.71 16.84 -2.05
CA GLY A 130 8.13 16.57 -1.91
C GLY A 130 8.86 16.36 -3.25
N PHE A 131 8.13 16.29 -4.36
CA PHE A 131 8.66 16.22 -5.72
C PHE A 131 8.81 17.61 -6.32
#